data_AF-A0AAV6Q1V2-F1
#
_entry.id   AF-A0AAV6Q1V2-F1
#
_cell.length_a   1.000
_cell.length_b   1.000
_cell.length_c   1.000
_cell.angle_alpha   90.00
_cell.angle_beta   90.00
_cell.angle_gamma   90.00
#
_symmetry.space_group_name_H-M   'P 1'
#
loop_
_entity.id
_entity.type
_entity.pdbx_description
1 polymer ?
#
loop_
_entity_poly.entity_id
_entity_poly.type
_entity_poly.pdbx_seq_one_letter_code
_entity_poly.pdbx_strand_id
1 'polypeptide(L)'
;DHSAVLLMPKYKQRLKQESPAVREVTWWTQRPPCGVHWIQWTGTCFDAARRCSQINEFTEAIVGFITKMVEDTTPITTIRTFPNQKPLVDKTVRDTLRACTAAYKHRCLDSPPET
;
A
#
# COMPACT_ATOMS: atom_id res chain seq x y z
N ASP A 1 -49.58 11.29 -8.34
CA ASP A 1 -48.89 12.52 -7.94
C ASP A 1 -47.98 12.19 -6.77
N HIS A 2 -46.69 12.02 -7.03
CA HIS A 2 -45.68 11.69 -6.02
C HIS A 2 -44.71 12.85 -6.00
N SER A 3 -45.14 13.96 -5.39
CA SER A 3 -44.27 15.11 -5.14
C SER A 3 -43.03 14.61 -4.44
N ALA A 4 -41.89 14.69 -5.13
CA ALA A 4 -40.59 14.26 -4.65
C ALA A 4 -40.31 14.97 -3.32
N VAL A 5 -40.57 14.29 -2.20
CA VAL A 5 -40.22 14.79 -0.87
C VAL A 5 -38.70 14.77 -0.84
N LEU A 6 -38.10 15.93 -1.07
CA LEU A 6 -36.68 16.18 -0.86
C LEU A 6 -36.42 16.11 0.64
N LEU A 7 -36.31 14.89 1.17
CA LEU A 7 -35.85 14.65 2.53
C LEU A 7 -34.39 15.08 2.59
N MET A 8 -34.14 16.28 3.09
CA MET A 8 -32.80 16.67 3.46
C MET A 8 -32.31 15.71 4.54
N PRO A 9 -31.17 15.03 4.35
CA PRO A 9 -30.66 14.12 5.36
C PRO A 9 -30.38 14.92 6.63
N LYS A 10 -31.12 14.59 7.70
CA LYS A 10 -30.96 15.19 9.03
C LYS A 10 -29.55 14.93 9.59
N TYR A 11 -28.89 13.88 9.11
CA TYR A 11 -27.55 13.51 9.52
C TYR A 11 -26.48 14.41 8.90
N LYS A 12 -25.79 15.17 9.74
CA LYS A 12 -24.58 15.91 9.36
C LYS A 12 -23.36 15.02 9.67
N GLN A 13 -22.76 14.43 8.64
CA GLN A 13 -21.55 13.65 8.80
C GLN A 13 -20.42 14.54 9.36
N ARG A 14 -19.99 14.27 10.59
CA ARG A 14 -18.84 14.96 11.19
C ARG A 14 -17.57 14.27 10.70
N LEU A 15 -16.85 14.94 9.80
CA LEU A 15 -15.56 14.44 9.32
C LEU A 15 -14.52 14.62 10.42
N LYS A 16 -13.72 13.57 10.66
CA LYS A 16 -12.55 13.67 11.53
C LYS A 16 -11.53 14.61 10.88
N GLN A 17 -11.10 15.64 11.59
CA GLN A 17 -10.07 16.60 11.16
C GLN A 17 -8.68 16.24 11.71
N GLU A 18 -8.38 14.95 11.75
CA GLU A 18 -7.08 14.45 12.19
C GLU A 18 -6.09 14.47 11.01
N SER A 19 -4.80 14.62 11.29
CA SER A 19 -3.77 14.46 10.27
C SER A 19 -3.74 13.00 9.79
N PRO A 20 -3.45 12.75 8.49
CA PRO A 20 -3.35 11.38 7.99
C PRO A 20 -2.26 10.61 8.74
N ALA A 21 -2.59 9.42 9.22
CA ALA A 21 -1.64 8.54 9.86
C ALA A 21 -0.67 8.00 8.82
N VAL A 22 0.62 8.09 9.09
CA VAL A 22 1.69 7.49 8.28
C VAL A 22 2.25 6.31 9.05
N ARG A 23 2.35 5.16 8.38
CA ARG A 23 2.85 3.92 8.97
C ARG A 23 3.76 3.23 7.98
N GLU A 24 4.87 2.70 8.46
CA GLU A 24 5.69 1.77 7.68
C GLU A 24 5.10 0.37 7.80
N VAL A 25 4.92 -0.27 6.66
CA VAL A 25 4.37 -1.61 6.57
C VAL A 25 5.33 -2.46 5.76
N THR A 26 5.72 -3.57 6.36
CA THR A 26 6.40 -4.66 5.66
C THR A 26 5.36 -5.57 5.02
N TRP A 27 5.60 -5.97 3.78
CA TRP A 27 4.69 -6.88 3.08
C TRP A 27 5.47 -7.88 2.25
N TRP A 28 4.96 -9.10 2.20
CA TRP A 28 5.53 -10.17 1.39
C TRP A 28 5.06 -10.01 -0.05
N THR A 29 5.98 -9.74 -0.97
CA THR A 29 5.67 -9.81 -2.39
C THR A 29 5.64 -11.26 -2.85
N GLN A 30 4.61 -11.66 -3.60
CA GLN A 30 4.55 -13.01 -4.18
C GLN A 30 5.71 -13.28 -5.14
N ARG A 31 6.24 -12.22 -5.76
CA ARG A 31 7.44 -12.28 -6.57
C ARG A 31 8.58 -11.60 -5.81
N PRO A 32 9.74 -12.25 -5.68
CA PRO A 32 10.93 -11.59 -5.15
C PRO A 32 11.28 -10.33 -5.96
N PRO A 33 11.82 -9.28 -5.32
CA PRO A 33 12.28 -8.07 -6.01
C PRO A 33 13.25 -8.42 -7.16
N CYS A 34 13.16 -7.72 -8.28
CA CYS A 34 14.10 -7.89 -9.39
C CYS A 34 15.54 -7.66 -8.88
N GLY A 35 16.43 -8.63 -9.09
CA GLY A 35 17.83 -8.54 -8.66
C GLY A 35 18.19 -9.38 -7.42
N VAL A 36 17.21 -9.96 -6.72
CA VAL A 36 17.51 -10.97 -5.69
C VAL A 36 17.84 -12.29 -6.40
N HIS A 37 19.13 -12.57 -6.57
CA HIS A 37 19.60 -13.81 -7.19
C HIS A 37 19.75 -14.89 -6.11
N TRP A 38 18.70 -15.68 -5.90
CA TRP A 38 18.65 -16.70 -4.82
C TRP A 38 19.72 -17.79 -4.99
N ILE A 39 20.17 -18.05 -6.23
CA ILE A 39 20.98 -19.23 -6.62
C ILE A 39 22.49 -19.06 -6.32
N GLN A 40 23.07 -17.85 -6.42
CA GLN A 40 24.48 -17.56 -6.05
C GLN A 40 24.67 -17.53 -4.53
N TRP A 41 23.64 -17.12 -3.78
CA TRP A 41 23.77 -16.96 -2.33
C TRP A 41 23.68 -18.26 -1.55
N THR A 42 22.93 -19.25 -2.04
CA THR A 42 22.83 -20.56 -1.39
C THR A 42 24.09 -21.41 -1.53
N GLY A 43 24.92 -21.20 -2.56
CA GLY A 43 26.18 -21.93 -2.72
C GLY A 43 27.30 -21.35 -1.86
N THR A 44 27.63 -20.08 -2.10
CA THR A 44 28.84 -19.46 -1.53
C THR A 44 28.74 -19.19 -0.02
N CYS A 45 27.60 -18.70 0.48
CA CYS A 45 27.44 -18.39 1.89
C CYS A 45 27.24 -19.66 2.74
N PHE A 46 26.50 -20.64 2.23
CA PHE A 46 26.32 -21.92 2.90
C PHE A 46 27.63 -22.72 2.95
N ASP A 47 28.40 -22.74 1.86
CA ASP A 47 29.72 -23.39 1.85
C ASP A 47 30.72 -22.68 2.78
N ALA A 48 30.64 -21.35 2.91
CA ALA A 48 31.43 -20.62 3.89
C ALA A 48 31.04 -20.98 5.33
N ALA A 49 29.74 -21.07 5.62
CA ALA A 49 29.26 -21.51 6.94
C ALA A 49 29.71 -22.95 7.25
N ARG A 50 29.66 -23.88 6.28
CA ARG A 50 30.14 -25.26 6.47
C ARG A 50 31.63 -25.38 6.78
N ARG A 51 32.43 -24.35 6.49
CA ARG A 51 33.87 -24.31 6.83
C ARG A 51 34.13 -23.83 8.25
N CYS A 52 33.13 -23.30 8.96
CA CYS A 52 33.23 -22.99 10.38
C CYS A 52 33.44 -24.30 11.16
N SER A 53 34.52 -24.35 11.95
CA SER A 53 34.82 -25.50 12.80
C SER A 53 34.09 -25.43 14.13
N GLN A 54 33.63 -24.25 14.53
CA GLN A 54 32.90 -23.99 15.78
C GLN A 54 31.40 -23.88 15.53
N ILE A 55 30.60 -24.55 16.37
CA ILE A 55 29.14 -24.56 16.26
C ILE A 55 28.51 -23.18 16.46
N ASN A 56 29.12 -22.34 17.31
CA ASN A 56 28.64 -20.98 17.54
C ASN A 56 28.82 -20.11 16.30
N GLU A 57 30.01 -20.15 15.68
CA GLU A 57 30.29 -19.41 14.44
C GLU A 57 29.38 -19.86 13.29
N PHE A 58 29.14 -21.17 13.19
CA PHE A 58 28.19 -21.71 12.22
C PHE A 58 26.77 -21.17 12.46
N THR A 59 26.31 -21.17 13.71
CA THR A 59 24.97 -20.70 14.06
C THR A 59 24.81 -19.21 13.79
N GLU A 60 25.80 -18.39 14.15
CA GLU A 60 25.81 -16.95 13.86
C GLU A 60 25.80 -16.68 12.36
N ALA A 61 26.57 -17.43 11.57
CA ALA A 61 26.59 -17.31 10.12
C ALA A 61 25.22 -17.63 9.49
N ILE A 62 24.56 -18.69 9.95
CA ILE A 62 23.22 -19.08 9.46
C ILE A 62 22.15 -18.07 9.89
N VAL A 63 22.19 -17.59 11.13
CA VAL A 63 21.25 -16.56 11.62
C VAL A 63 21.43 -15.26 10.84
N GLY A 64 22.67 -14.84 10.61
CA GLY A 64 22.99 -13.66 9.79
C GLY A 64 22.51 -13.82 8.35
N PHE A 65 22.68 -15.01 7.77
CA PHE A 65 22.18 -15.33 6.42
C PHE A 65 20.66 -15.22 6.33
N ILE A 66 19.92 -15.84 7.26
CA ILE A 66 18.45 -15.77 7.28
C ILE A 66 17.98 -14.32 7.47
N THR A 67 18.61 -13.58 8.40
CA THR A 67 18.28 -12.17 8.67
C THR A 67 18.45 -11.33 7.41
N LYS A 68 19.59 -11.50 6.72
CA LYS A 68 19.87 -10.81 5.46
C LYS A 68 18.85 -11.15 4.37
N MET A 69 18.45 -12.42 4.27
CA MET A 69 17.39 -12.84 3.34
C MET A 69 16.05 -12.16 3.66
N VAL A 70 15.66 -12.07 4.93
CA VAL A 70 14.41 -11.40 5.32
C VAL A 70 14.47 -9.91 4.97
N GLU A 71 15.59 -9.24 5.23
CA GLU A 71 15.78 -7.83 4.89
C GLU A 71 15.68 -7.58 3.38
N ASP A 72 16.35 -8.41 2.57
CA ASP A 72 16.42 -8.23 1.13
C ASP A 72 15.11 -8.66 0.42
N THR A 73 14.33 -9.55 1.02
CA THR A 73 13.06 -10.03 0.45
C THR A 73 11.83 -9.30 0.96
N THR A 74 11.92 -8.54 2.06
CA THR A 74 10.78 -7.86 2.65
C THR A 74 10.79 -6.37 2.30
N PRO A 75 10.10 -5.94 1.22
CA PRO A 75 9.99 -4.52 0.94
C PRO A 75 9.24 -3.79 2.05
N ILE A 76 9.83 -2.67 2.48
CA ILE A 76 9.20 -1.70 3.37
C ILE A 76 8.46 -0.69 2.50
N THR A 77 7.17 -0.49 2.78
CA THR A 77 6.38 0.55 2.11
C THR A 77 5.72 1.47 3.12
N THR A 78 5.72 2.76 2.82
CA THR A 78 5.06 3.75 3.66
C THR A 78 3.62 3.93 3.21
N ILE A 79 2.68 3.58 4.09
CA ILE A 79 1.24 3.74 3.84
C ILE A 79 0.74 4.97 4.59
N ARG A 80 0.02 5.83 3.86
CA ARG A 80 -0.66 7.00 4.42
C ARG A 80 -2.16 6.76 4.43
N THR A 81 -2.75 6.71 5.63
CA THR A 81 -4.19 6.48 5.85
C THR A 81 -4.87 7.77 6.28
N PHE A 82 -5.93 8.17 5.57
CA PHE A 82 -6.71 9.35 5.92
C PHE A 82 -7.84 8.97 6.90
N PRO A 83 -8.19 9.83 7.88
CA PRO A 83 -9.09 9.46 8.98
C PRO A 83 -10.54 9.19 8.56
N ASN A 84 -10.95 9.62 7.36
CA ASN A 84 -12.28 9.35 6.79
C ASN A 84 -12.19 8.47 5.53
N GLN A 85 -11.08 7.75 5.32
CA GLN A 85 -10.90 6.87 4.17
C GLN A 85 -11.82 5.64 4.31
N LYS A 86 -12.80 5.53 3.41
CA LYS A 86 -13.66 4.35 3.36
C LYS A 86 -12.84 3.13 2.94
N PRO A 87 -12.96 1.96 3.62
CA PRO A 87 -12.18 0.76 3.30
C PRO A 87 -12.37 0.27 1.86
N LEU A 88 -13.59 0.45 1.32
CA LEU A 88 -13.96 0.03 -0.03
C LEU A 88 -13.51 1.02 -1.13
N VAL A 89 -12.93 2.17 -0.76
CA VAL A 89 -12.44 3.19 -1.71
C VAL A 89 -10.92 3.11 -1.77
N ASP A 90 -10.45 2.16 -2.56
CA ASP A 90 -9.04 1.99 -2.90
C ASP A 90 -8.56 3.12 -3.83
N LYS A 91 -7.30 3.04 -4.29
CA LYS A 91 -6.75 4.05 -5.20
C LYS A 91 -7.48 4.03 -6.54
N THR A 92 -7.79 2.86 -7.08
CA THR A 92 -8.40 2.71 -8.40
C THR A 92 -9.79 3.35 -8.45
N VAL A 93 -10.64 3.06 -7.46
CA VAL A 93 -11.97 3.65 -7.32
C VAL A 93 -11.88 5.17 -7.10
N ARG A 94 -10.87 5.65 -6.39
CA ARG A 94 -10.68 7.08 -6.18
C ARG A 94 -10.30 7.81 -7.46
N ASP A 95 -9.46 7.19 -8.29
CA ASP A 95 -9.03 7.76 -9.56
C ASP A 95 -10.18 7.79 -10.58
N THR A 96 -11.01 6.73 -10.63
CA THR A 96 -12.22 6.72 -11.48
C THR A 96 -13.24 7.76 -11.04
N LEU A 97 -13.53 7.89 -9.74
CA LEU A 97 -14.44 8.91 -9.22
C LEU A 97 -13.96 10.34 -9.53
N ARG A 98 -12.64 10.59 -9.45
CA ARG A 98 -12.05 11.87 -9.83
C ARG A 98 -12.25 12.17 -11.33
N ALA A 99 -12.02 11.18 -12.20
CA ALA A 99 -12.25 11.32 -13.63
C ALA A 99 -13.73 11.61 -13.95
N CYS A 100 -14.66 10.87 -13.35
CA CYS A 100 -16.10 11.12 -13.50
C CYS A 100 -16.50 12.52 -13.02
N THR A 101 -15.96 12.96 -11.88
CA THR A 101 -16.24 14.30 -11.32
C THR A 101 -15.70 15.40 -12.24
N ALA A 102 -14.52 15.22 -12.82
CA ALA A 102 -13.94 16.15 -13.77
C ALA A 102 -14.80 16.26 -15.05
N ALA A 103 -15.18 15.12 -15.63
CA ALA A 103 -16.06 15.10 -16.81
C ALA A 103 -17.41 15.77 -16.55
N TYR A 104 -18.01 15.52 -15.38
CA TYR A 104 -19.26 16.18 -14.98
C TYR A 104 -19.10 17.71 -14.88
N LYS A 105 -18.02 18.18 -14.25
CA LYS A 105 -17.73 19.62 -14.14
C LYS A 105 -17.53 20.28 -15.50
N HIS A 106 -16.83 19.63 -16.43
CA HIS A 106 -16.70 20.11 -17.80
C HIS A 106 -18.07 20.21 -18.48
N ARG A 107 -18.89 19.16 -18.37
CA ARG A 107 -20.24 19.13 -18.98
C ARG A 107 -21.19 20.20 -18.41
N CYS A 108 -21.07 20.57 -17.14
CA CYS A 108 -21.87 21.62 -16.53
C CYS A 108 -21.42 23.05 -16.89
N LEU A 109 -20.18 23.23 -17.35
CA LEU A 109 -19.67 24.53 -17.82
C LEU A 109 -20.08 24.83 -19.27
N ASP A 110 -20.46 23.80 -20.03
CA ASP A 110 -20.91 23.91 -21.42
C ASP A 110 -22.45 24.12 -21.56
N SER A 111 -23.18 24.24 -20.44
CA SER A 111 -24.60 24.58 -20.49
C SER A 111 -24.79 26.05 -20.91
N PRO A 112 -25.52 26.35 -22.00
CA PRO A 112 -25.74 27.72 -22.43
C PRO A 112 -26.55 28.49 -21.39
N PRO A 113 -26.34 29.83 -21.25
CA PRO A 113 -27.16 30.64 -20.38
C PRO A 113 -28.61 30.58 -20.86
N GLU A 114 -29.51 30.20 -19.96
CA GLU A 114 -30.96 30.24 -20.20
C GLU A 114 -31.33 31.69 -20.58
N THR A 115 -31.81 31.86 -21.81
CA THR A 115 -32.35 33.10 -22.40
C THR A 115 -33.67 33.50 -21.80
#